data_AF-A0A1C2C4G1-F1
#
_entry.id   AF-A0A1C2C4G1-F1
#
_cell.length_a   1.000
_cell.length_b   1.000
_cell.length_c   1.000
_cell.angle_alpha   90.00
_cell.angle_beta   90.00
_cell.angle_gamma   90.00
#
_symmetry.space_group_name_H-M   'P 1'
#
loop_
_entity.id
_entity.type
_entity.pdbx_description
1 polymer ?
#
loop_
_entity_poly.entity_id
_entity_poly.type
_entity_poly.pdbx_seq_one_letter_code
_entity_poly.pdbx_strand_id
1 'polypeptide(L)'
;MTTNSKIKALDRIDISILDTLQKEGRIANVDLAKKVNLSASPCIDRVKRLEKEGFIEGYGARLNSSKLGYGTAAFIQVTLDRTTSDVFDKFRDAVVQIPQVAECHMVAGGFDYLLKLRLPNMEAYRSILAQIVDLPGVAQTHTYVVIEQVKNDQGLPLKLHADASTPPAQS
;
A
#
# COMPACT_ATOMS: atom_id res chain seq x y z
N MET A 1 -11.35 21.49 1.70
CA MET A 1 -12.02 21.67 3.01
C MET A 1 -11.17 21.00 4.06
N THR A 2 -10.53 21.80 4.90
CA THR A 2 -9.46 21.38 5.82
C THR A 2 -10.07 21.02 7.16
N THR A 3 -10.29 19.73 7.45
CA THR A 3 -10.60 19.26 8.80
C THR A 3 -9.30 19.00 9.55
N ASN A 4 -8.74 20.06 10.12
CA ASN A 4 -7.70 19.97 11.14
C ASN A 4 -8.33 19.50 12.46
N SER A 5 -8.67 18.21 12.54
CA SER A 5 -8.92 17.55 13.81
C SER A 5 -7.56 17.16 14.37
N LYS A 6 -7.18 17.69 15.54
CA LYS A 6 -5.99 17.22 16.26
C LYS A 6 -6.11 15.71 16.46
N ILE A 7 -5.43 14.93 15.62
CA ILE A 7 -5.31 13.49 15.76
C ILE A 7 -4.72 13.25 17.15
N LYS A 8 -5.45 12.55 18.01
CA LYS A 8 -4.94 12.18 19.33
C LYS A 8 -3.75 11.25 19.10
N ALA A 9 -2.59 11.60 19.67
CA ALA A 9 -1.39 10.79 19.52
C ALA A 9 -1.68 9.33 19.92
N LEU A 10 -1.27 8.40 19.08
CA LEU A 10 -1.41 6.97 19.35
C LEU A 10 -0.59 6.59 20.59
N ASP A 11 -1.23 5.90 21.54
CA ASP A 11 -0.50 5.35 22.67
C ASP A 11 0.06 3.95 22.36
N ARG A 12 0.80 3.37 23.31
CA ARG A 12 1.39 2.03 23.17
C ARG A 12 0.35 0.94 22.92
N ILE A 13 -0.85 1.08 23.50
CA ILE A 13 -1.91 0.09 23.35
C ILE A 13 -2.49 0.19 21.95
N ASP A 14 -2.72 1.41 21.44
CA ASP A 14 -3.20 1.60 20.07
C ASP A 14 -2.22 1.01 19.05
N ILE A 15 -0.92 1.22 19.22
CA ILE A 15 0.11 0.62 18.36
C ILE A 15 0.12 -0.91 18.47
N SER A 16 -0.06 -1.46 19.66
CA SER A 16 -0.17 -2.91 19.86
C SER A 16 -1.44 -3.50 19.22
N ILE A 17 -2.55 -2.77 19.24
CA ILE A 17 -3.81 -3.14 18.57
C ILE A 17 -3.56 -3.19 17.05
N LEU A 18 -3.02 -2.11 16.47
CA LEU A 18 -2.72 -2.02 15.05
C LEU A 18 -1.75 -3.11 14.59
N ASP A 19 -0.68 -3.36 15.36
CA ASP A 19 0.31 -4.39 15.05
C ASP A 19 -0.29 -5.81 15.11
N THR A 20 -1.21 -6.05 16.03
CA THR A 20 -1.92 -7.34 16.12
C THR A 20 -2.88 -7.51 14.95
N LEU A 21 -3.67 -6.48 14.63
CA LEU A 21 -4.68 -6.56 13.57
C LEU A 21 -4.05 -6.67 12.17
N GLN A 22 -2.92 -6.02 11.89
CA GLN A 22 -2.26 -6.19 10.59
C GLN A 22 -1.75 -7.63 10.37
N LYS A 23 -1.37 -8.33 11.45
CA LYS A 23 -0.90 -9.73 11.41
C LYS A 23 -2.05 -10.71 11.39
N GLU A 24 -3.10 -10.44 12.18
CA GLU A 24 -4.23 -11.32 12.45
C GLU A 24 -5.55 -10.57 12.32
N GLY A 25 -5.88 -10.08 11.12
CA GLY A 25 -7.07 -9.23 10.91
C GLY A 25 -8.43 -9.86 11.22
N ARG A 26 -8.50 -11.18 11.43
CA ARG A 26 -9.72 -11.92 11.84
C ARG A 26 -9.73 -12.29 13.33
N ILE A 27 -8.80 -11.78 14.12
CA ILE A 27 -8.74 -12.08 15.57
C ILE A 27 -10.04 -11.67 16.27
N ALA A 28 -10.56 -12.53 17.16
CA ALA A 28 -11.71 -12.18 17.97
C ALA A 28 -11.34 -11.06 18.95
N ASN A 29 -12.24 -10.08 19.16
CA ASN A 29 -11.96 -8.95 20.06
C ASN A 29 -11.57 -9.39 21.49
N VAL A 30 -12.11 -10.52 21.97
CA VAL A 30 -11.74 -11.08 23.29
C VAL A 30 -10.26 -11.50 23.34
N ASP A 31 -9.73 -12.07 22.26
CA ASP A 31 -8.33 -12.50 22.20
C ASP A 31 -7.39 -11.35 21.86
N LEU A 32 -7.84 -10.39 21.05
CA LEU A 32 -7.13 -9.12 20.86
C LEU A 32 -6.96 -8.39 22.20
N ALA A 33 -8.04 -8.27 22.98
CA ALA A 33 -8.02 -7.62 24.29
C ALA A 33 -7.00 -8.28 25.23
N LYS A 34 -6.96 -9.62 25.27
CA LYS A 34 -5.93 -10.35 26.03
C LYS A 34 -4.52 -10.02 25.55
N LYS A 35 -4.27 -10.03 24.23
CA LYS A 35 -2.94 -9.73 23.66
C LYS A 35 -2.45 -8.33 24.01
N VAL A 36 -3.35 -7.36 24.10
CA VAL A 36 -3.02 -5.95 24.39
C VAL A 36 -3.23 -5.56 25.86
N ASN A 37 -3.46 -6.53 26.75
CA ASN A 37 -3.68 -6.33 28.19
C ASN A 37 -4.86 -5.40 28.54
N LEU A 38 -5.99 -5.57 27.85
CA LEU A 38 -7.25 -4.88 28.10
C LEU A 38 -8.40 -5.85 28.36
N SER A 39 -9.49 -5.33 28.93
CA SER A 39 -10.79 -6.00 28.87
C SER A 39 -11.46 -5.77 27.51
N ALA A 40 -12.44 -6.61 27.17
CA ALA A 40 -13.04 -6.63 25.83
C ALA A 40 -13.71 -5.30 25.42
N SER A 41 -14.37 -4.60 26.36
CA SER A 41 -15.08 -3.34 26.10
C SER A 41 -14.14 -2.18 25.70
N PRO A 42 -13.12 -1.80 26.49
CA PRO A 42 -12.19 -0.74 26.09
C PRO A 42 -11.36 -1.10 24.85
N CYS A 43 -11.13 -2.39 24.59
CA CYS A 43 -10.46 -2.83 23.36
C CYS A 43 -11.29 -2.51 22.12
N ILE A 44 -12.58 -2.89 22.10
CA ILE A 44 -13.43 -2.65 20.93
C ILE A 44 -13.67 -1.15 20.70
N ASP A 45 -13.77 -0.35 21.76
CA ASP A 45 -13.94 1.10 21.63
C ASP A 45 -12.69 1.75 21.00
N ARG A 46 -11.49 1.26 21.34
CA ARG A 46 -10.24 1.70 20.71
C ARG A 46 -10.16 1.31 19.24
N VAL A 47 -10.50 0.06 18.89
CA VAL A 47 -10.54 -0.39 17.48
C VAL A 47 -11.48 0.49 16.66
N LYS A 48 -12.72 0.70 17.13
CA LYS A 48 -13.70 1.57 16.45
C LYS A 48 -13.20 3.00 16.28
N ARG A 49 -12.48 3.52 17.28
CA ARG A 49 -11.86 4.85 17.18
C ARG A 49 -10.77 4.87 16.11
N LEU A 50 -9.88 3.88 16.08
CA LEU A 50 -8.80 3.77 15.10
C LEU A 50 -9.33 3.62 13.66
N GLU A 51 -10.42 2.89 13.48
CA GLU A 51 -11.16 2.82 12.21
C GLU A 51 -11.75 4.19 11.84
N LYS A 52 -12.48 4.82 12.77
CA LYS A 52 -13.14 6.12 12.53
C LYS A 52 -12.15 7.24 12.22
N GLU A 53 -10.97 7.21 12.85
CA GLU A 53 -9.90 8.19 12.65
C GLU A 53 -9.03 7.88 11.42
N GLY A 54 -9.26 6.76 10.72
CA GLY A 54 -8.57 6.41 9.48
C GLY A 54 -7.19 5.77 9.67
N PHE A 55 -6.83 5.38 10.89
CA PHE A 55 -5.62 4.58 11.12
C PHE A 55 -5.76 3.15 10.60
N ILE A 56 -6.99 2.64 10.59
CA ILE A 56 -7.34 1.37 9.95
C ILE A 56 -8.17 1.70 8.71
N GLU A 57 -7.56 1.56 7.53
CA GLU A 57 -8.22 1.82 6.25
C GLU A 57 -9.17 0.70 5.83
N GLY A 58 -8.94 -0.52 6.34
CA GLY A 58 -9.82 -1.67 6.08
C GLY A 58 -9.23 -3.01 6.53
N TYR A 59 -9.99 -4.07 6.28
CA TYR A 59 -9.61 -5.45 6.57
C TYR A 59 -9.65 -6.28 5.29
N GLY A 60 -8.61 -7.08 5.04
CA GLY A 60 -8.51 -7.89 3.83
C GLY A 60 -7.80 -9.22 4.08
N ALA A 61 -8.20 -10.24 3.32
CA ALA A 61 -7.50 -11.52 3.31
C ALA A 61 -6.24 -11.43 2.42
N ARG A 62 -5.13 -12.01 2.88
CA ARG A 62 -3.92 -12.18 2.07
C ARG A 62 -4.03 -13.48 1.28
N LEU A 63 -4.12 -13.35 -0.04
CA LEU A 63 -4.33 -14.48 -0.94
C LEU A 63 -3.00 -14.99 -1.50
N ASN A 64 -2.93 -16.29 -1.78
CA ASN A 64 -1.79 -16.87 -2.47
C ASN A 64 -1.97 -16.69 -3.98
N SER A 65 -1.22 -15.77 -4.57
CA SER A 65 -1.34 -15.43 -5.99
C SER A 65 -1.01 -16.60 -6.91
N SER A 66 0.05 -17.37 -6.62
CA SER A 66 0.45 -18.54 -7.44
C SER A 66 -0.64 -19.61 -7.48
N LYS A 67 -1.28 -19.92 -6.34
CA LYS A 67 -2.41 -20.88 -6.29
C LYS A 67 -3.66 -20.39 -7.02
N LEU A 68 -3.81 -19.09 -7.15
CA LEU A 68 -4.93 -18.46 -7.87
C LEU A 68 -4.58 -18.17 -9.34
N GLY A 69 -3.44 -18.67 -9.83
CA GLY A 69 -3.03 -18.49 -11.22
C GLY A 69 -2.53 -17.09 -11.53
N TYR A 70 -2.02 -16.33 -10.55
CA TYR A 70 -1.35 -15.03 -10.71
C TYR A 70 0.11 -15.11 -10.25
N GLY A 71 0.82 -16.15 -10.70
CA GLY A 71 2.19 -16.43 -10.26
C GLY A 71 3.25 -15.51 -10.86
N THR A 72 2.91 -14.71 -11.88
CA THR A 72 3.85 -13.82 -12.56
C THR A 72 3.68 -12.39 -12.05
N ALA A 73 4.79 -11.71 -11.78
CA ALA A 73 4.81 -10.29 -11.48
C ALA A 73 5.85 -9.58 -12.35
N ALA A 74 5.60 -8.32 -12.66
CA ALA A 74 6.53 -7.47 -13.39
C ALA A 74 6.46 -6.04 -12.87
N PHE A 75 7.58 -5.33 -12.90
CA PHE A 75 7.61 -3.89 -12.70
C PHE A 75 7.77 -3.19 -14.04
N ILE A 76 7.05 -2.09 -14.25
CA ILE A 76 7.16 -1.27 -15.45
C ILE A 76 7.49 0.15 -15.03
N GLN A 77 8.63 0.65 -15.48
CA GLN A 77 8.90 2.08 -15.50
C GLN A 77 8.15 2.70 -16.66
N VAL A 78 7.49 3.82 -16.41
CA VAL A 78 6.77 4.59 -17.41
C VAL A 78 7.30 6.02 -17.39
N THR A 79 7.75 6.49 -18.55
CA THR A 79 8.11 7.88 -18.80
C THR A 79 7.05 8.51 -19.69
N LEU A 80 6.56 9.67 -19.28
CA LEU A 80 5.56 10.43 -19.99
C LEU A 80 6.20 11.38 -21.02
N ASP A 81 5.45 11.74 -22.05
CA ASP A 81 5.89 12.60 -23.15
C ASP A 81 6.12 14.06 -22.71
N ARG A 82 5.41 14.47 -21.66
CA ARG A 82 5.38 15.83 -21.11
C ARG A 82 5.12 15.78 -19.62
N THR A 83 5.71 16.74 -18.91
CA THR A 83 5.58 16.92 -17.47
C THR A 83 4.52 17.96 -17.10
N THR A 84 3.36 17.96 -17.78
CA THR A 84 2.25 18.88 -17.50
C THR A 84 1.19 18.21 -16.65
N SER A 85 0.56 18.97 -15.75
CA SER A 85 -0.46 18.45 -14.81
C SER A 85 -1.57 17.66 -15.51
N ASP A 86 -2.01 18.11 -16.69
CA ASP A 86 -3.10 17.47 -17.42
C ASP A 86 -2.73 16.06 -17.94
N VAL A 87 -1.47 15.83 -18.29
CA VAL A 87 -0.98 14.53 -18.75
C VAL A 87 -0.88 13.57 -17.56
N PHE A 88 -0.34 14.04 -16.43
CA PHE A 88 -0.32 13.27 -15.18
C PHE A 88 -1.73 12.86 -14.74
N ASP A 89 -2.69 13.79 -14.78
CA ASP A 89 -4.09 13.51 -14.40
C ASP A 89 -4.71 12.46 -15.32
N LYS A 90 -4.57 12.60 -16.65
CA LYS A 90 -5.12 11.64 -17.63
C LYS A 90 -4.48 10.26 -17.49
N PHE A 91 -3.17 10.18 -17.30
CA PHE A 91 -2.47 8.92 -17.09
C PHE A 91 -2.95 8.24 -15.80
N ARG A 92 -3.00 8.98 -14.68
CA ARG A 92 -3.48 8.48 -13.39
C ARG A 92 -4.89 7.91 -13.52
N ASP A 93 -5.81 8.67 -14.11
CA ASP A 93 -7.22 8.29 -14.18
C ASP A 93 -7.43 7.04 -15.06
N ALA A 94 -6.59 6.84 -16.08
CA ALA A 94 -6.64 5.67 -16.95
C ALA A 94 -5.94 4.43 -16.35
N VAL A 95 -4.76 4.59 -15.73
CA VAL A 95 -3.97 3.45 -15.23
C VAL A 95 -4.67 2.72 -14.07
N VAL A 96 -5.41 3.45 -13.21
CA VAL A 96 -6.14 2.85 -12.08
C VAL A 96 -7.30 1.95 -12.53
N GLN A 97 -7.74 2.06 -13.78
CA GLN A 97 -8.79 1.21 -14.34
C GLN A 97 -8.27 -0.17 -14.78
N ILE A 98 -6.95 -0.40 -14.80
CA ILE A 98 -6.33 -1.66 -15.22
C ILE A 98 -6.15 -2.56 -14.00
N PRO A 99 -6.97 -3.62 -13.80
CA PRO A 99 -6.95 -4.40 -12.56
C PRO A 99 -5.64 -5.17 -12.32
N GLN A 100 -4.90 -5.45 -13.39
CA GLN A 100 -3.61 -6.12 -13.34
C GLN A 100 -2.51 -5.21 -12.80
N VAL A 101 -2.69 -3.88 -12.83
CA VAL A 101 -1.82 -2.92 -12.14
C VAL A 101 -2.15 -2.97 -10.66
N ALA A 102 -1.34 -3.74 -9.92
CA ALA A 102 -1.51 -3.93 -8.48
C ALA A 102 -1.08 -2.71 -7.66
N GLU A 103 -0.05 -1.99 -8.14
CA GLU A 103 0.44 -0.76 -7.53
C GLU A 103 0.93 0.19 -8.64
N CYS A 104 0.77 1.50 -8.44
CA CYS A 104 1.26 2.54 -9.33
C CYS A 104 1.79 3.70 -8.48
N HIS A 105 3.08 4.01 -8.65
CA HIS A 105 3.78 4.99 -7.82
C HIS A 105 4.35 6.08 -8.71
N MET A 106 4.03 7.34 -8.43
CA MET A 106 4.78 8.46 -9.00
C MET A 106 6.10 8.56 -8.25
N VAL A 107 7.23 8.63 -8.97
CA VAL A 107 8.56 8.60 -8.36
C VAL A 107 9.39 9.82 -8.75
N ALA A 108 10.29 10.23 -7.88
CA ALA A 108 11.34 11.17 -8.24
C ALA A 108 12.51 10.39 -8.87
N GLY A 109 12.87 10.68 -10.11
CA GLY A 109 13.95 9.98 -10.81
C GLY A 109 13.95 10.19 -12.32
N GLY A 110 14.57 9.26 -13.06
CA GLY A 110 14.67 9.32 -14.52
C GLY A 110 13.42 8.90 -15.30
N PHE A 111 12.31 8.63 -14.60
CA PHE A 111 11.01 8.25 -15.16
C PHE A 111 9.92 8.69 -14.18
N ASP A 112 8.67 8.75 -14.64
CA ASP A 112 7.58 9.39 -13.90
C ASP A 112 6.82 8.41 -13.00
N TYR A 113 6.58 7.18 -13.47
CA TYR A 113 5.80 6.18 -12.73
C TYR A 113 6.45 4.80 -12.69
N LEU A 114 6.36 4.13 -11.54
CA LEU A 114 6.67 2.72 -11.35
C LEU A 114 5.39 1.91 -11.10
N LEU A 115 5.07 1.02 -12.02
CA LEU A 115 3.92 0.13 -11.93
C LEU A 115 4.38 -1.25 -11.46
N LYS A 116 3.55 -1.92 -10.66
CA LYS A 116 3.69 -3.34 -10.33
C LYS A 116 2.50 -4.10 -10.89
N LEU A 117 2.77 -5.09 -11.74
CA LEU A 117 1.75 -5.94 -12.33
C LEU A 117 1.62 -7.27 -11.59
N ARG A 118 0.39 -7.79 -11.50
CA ARG A 118 0.09 -9.19 -11.15
C ARG A 118 -0.58 -9.86 -12.33
N LEU A 119 0.02 -10.95 -12.81
CA LEU A 119 -0.31 -11.56 -14.09
C LEU A 119 -0.34 -13.09 -14.00
N PRO A 120 -1.17 -13.74 -14.81
CA PRO A 120 -1.15 -15.19 -14.89
C PRO A 120 0.08 -15.73 -15.62
N ASN A 121 0.48 -15.09 -16.72
CA ASN A 121 1.54 -15.54 -17.61
C ASN A 121 2.05 -14.40 -18.51
N MET A 122 3.01 -14.72 -19.37
CA MET A 122 3.62 -13.76 -20.31
C MET A 122 2.73 -13.37 -21.50
N GLU A 123 1.69 -14.14 -21.79
CA GLU A 123 0.70 -13.77 -22.82
C GLU A 123 -0.16 -12.60 -22.32
N ALA A 124 -0.68 -12.72 -21.08
CA ALA A 124 -1.39 -11.63 -20.41
C ALA A 124 -0.49 -10.40 -20.25
N TYR A 125 0.79 -10.59 -19.92
CA TYR A 125 1.76 -9.48 -19.89
C TYR A 125 1.76 -8.69 -21.21
N ARG A 126 1.86 -9.37 -22.36
CA ARG A 126 1.92 -8.70 -23.67
C ARG A 126 0.66 -7.86 -23.92
N SER A 127 -0.52 -8.37 -23.59
CA SER A 127 -1.78 -7.64 -23.72
C SER A 127 -1.85 -6.42 -22.81
N ILE A 128 -1.41 -6.56 -21.55
CA ILE A 128 -1.40 -5.45 -20.59
C ILE A 128 -0.35 -4.40 -20.94
N LEU A 129 0.83 -4.81 -21.42
CA LEU A 129 1.84 -3.87 -21.90
C LEU A 129 1.32 -3.03 -23.06
N ALA A 130 0.63 -3.64 -24.03
CA ALA A 130 0.02 -2.90 -25.12
C ALA A 130 -0.98 -1.85 -24.61
N GLN A 131 -1.85 -2.22 -23.66
CA GLN A 131 -2.77 -1.27 -23.01
C GLN A 131 -2.03 -0.13 -22.29
N ILE A 132 -0.91 -0.43 -21.61
CA ILE A 132 -0.11 0.58 -20.91
C ILE A 132 0.58 1.53 -21.88
N VAL A 133 1.12 1.03 -23.00
CA VAL A 133 1.75 1.86 -24.02
C VAL A 133 0.74 2.81 -24.68
N ASP A 134 -0.51 2.38 -24.82
CA ASP A 134 -1.60 3.20 -25.37
C ASP A 134 -2.18 4.21 -24.36
N LEU A 135 -1.70 4.21 -23.10
CA LEU A 135 -2.19 5.17 -22.11
C LEU A 135 -1.79 6.61 -22.47
N PRO A 136 -2.62 7.61 -22.10
CA PRO A 136 -2.35 9.00 -22.42
C PRO A 136 -0.98 9.47 -21.94
N GLY A 137 -0.20 9.99 -22.88
CA GLY A 137 1.10 10.59 -22.60
C GLY A 137 2.22 9.60 -22.37
N VAL A 138 2.04 8.29 -22.52
CA VAL A 138 3.16 7.33 -22.38
C VAL A 138 4.11 7.46 -23.56
N ALA A 139 5.38 7.77 -23.28
CA ALA A 139 6.43 7.89 -24.28
C ALA A 139 7.35 6.67 -24.30
N GLN A 140 7.69 6.14 -23.12
CA GLN A 140 8.60 5.01 -23.01
C GLN A 140 8.23 4.12 -21.82
N THR A 141 8.44 2.82 -22.00
CA THR A 141 8.31 1.84 -20.92
C THR A 141 9.56 0.98 -20.81
N HIS A 142 9.94 0.61 -19.59
CA HIS A 142 10.98 -0.40 -19.36
C HIS A 142 10.50 -1.42 -18.33
N THR A 143 10.58 -2.71 -18.67
CA THR A 143 9.99 -3.78 -17.85
C THR A 143 11.07 -4.63 -17.16
N TYR A 144 10.83 -4.92 -15.88
CA TYR A 144 11.57 -5.87 -15.07
C TYR A 144 10.64 -7.01 -14.63
N VAL A 145 10.83 -8.19 -15.20
CA VAL A 145 10.07 -9.38 -14.77
C VAL A 145 10.63 -9.89 -13.45
N VAL A 146 9.76 -10.16 -12.48
CA VAL A 146 10.16 -10.70 -11.18
C VAL A 146 10.51 -12.18 -11.34
N ILE A 147 11.78 -12.51 -11.13
CA ILE A 147 12.26 -13.91 -11.15
C ILE A 147 11.87 -14.61 -9.85
N GLU A 148 12.11 -13.96 -8.72
CA GLU A 148 11.82 -14.48 -7.40
C GLU A 148 11.35 -13.36 -6.49
N GLN A 149 10.31 -13.63 -5.70
CA GLN A 149 9.88 -12.75 -4.64
C GLN A 149 10.46 -13.19 -3.29
N VAL A 150 11.60 -12.61 -2.92
CA VAL A 150 12.36 -12.96 -1.70
C VAL A 150 11.60 -12.58 -0.41
N LYS A 151 10.85 -11.48 -0.43
CA LYS A 151 10.09 -10.97 0.71
C LYS A 151 8.73 -10.46 0.29
N ASN A 152 7.72 -10.71 1.11
CA ASN A 152 6.40 -10.14 0.98
C ASN A 152 6.25 -8.91 1.89
N ASP A 153 5.42 -7.96 1.47
CA ASP A 153 4.91 -6.94 2.38
C ASP A 153 4.04 -7.61 3.46
N GLN A 154 4.32 -7.30 4.72
CA GLN A 154 3.64 -7.85 5.89
C GLN A 154 2.90 -6.76 6.68
N GLY A 155 2.80 -5.55 6.12
CA GLY A 155 2.24 -4.38 6.79
C GLY A 155 3.32 -3.43 7.31
N LEU A 156 2.87 -2.40 8.03
CA LEU A 156 3.70 -1.30 8.48
C LEU A 156 4.64 -1.71 9.62
N PRO A 157 5.89 -1.21 9.65
CA PRO A 157 6.82 -1.44 10.74
C PRO A 157 6.47 -0.57 11.96
N LEU A 158 5.38 -0.89 12.64
CA LEU A 158 4.87 -0.11 13.76
C LEU A 158 5.82 -0.18 14.96
N LYS A 159 6.41 0.97 15.30
CA LYS A 159 7.11 1.23 16.57
C LYS A 159 6.60 2.57 17.10
N LEU A 160 6.55 2.74 18.42
CA LEU A 160 6.40 4.09 18.96
C LEU A 160 7.62 4.90 18.51
N HIS A 161 7.41 5.91 17.68
CA HIS A 161 8.38 6.97 17.54
C HIS A 161 8.33 7.75 18.86
N ALA A 162 9.38 7.61 19.68
CA ALA A 162 9.62 8.59 20.72
C ALA A 162 9.70 9.95 20.04
N ASP A 163 8.91 10.92 20.50
CA ASP A 163 8.63 12.19 19.85
C ASP A 163 9.79 12.74 19.01
N ALA A 164 9.46 13.22 17.80
CA ALA A 164 10.32 14.03 16.93
C ALA A 164 10.63 15.43 17.53
N SER A 165 10.83 15.51 18.85
CA SER A 165 11.24 16.68 19.61
C SER A 165 12.60 16.51 20.29
N THR A 166 13.30 15.39 20.06
CA THR A 166 14.72 15.27 20.46
C THR A 166 15.58 15.83 19.33
N PRO A 167 16.30 16.95 19.52
CA PRO A 167 17.26 17.42 18.52
C PRO A 167 18.34 16.34 18.32
N PRO A 168 18.88 16.16 17.10
CA PRO A 168 20.03 15.31 16.93
C PRO A 168 21.15 15.80 17.85
N ALA A 169 21.65 14.91 18.70
CA ALA A 169 22.88 15.16 19.44
C ALA A 169 23.98 15.42 18.40
N GLN A 170 24.49 16.65 18.38
CA GLN A 170 25.65 17.00 17.57
C GLN A 170 26.86 16.26 18.15
N SER A 171 27.52 15.47 17.31
CA SER A 171 28.90 14.98 17.51
C SER A 171 29.72 15.33 16.28
#